data_AF-A0A7X9MW89-F1
#
_entry.id   AF-A0A7X9MW89-F1
#
_cell.length_a   1.000
_cell.length_b   1.000
_cell.length_c   1.000
_cell.angle_alpha   90.00
_cell.angle_beta   90.00
_cell.angle_gamma   90.00
#
_symmetry.space_group_name_H-M   'P 1'
#
loop_
_entity.id
_entity.type
_entity.pdbx_description
1 polymer ?
#
loop_
_entity_poly.entity_id
_entity_poly.type
_entity_poly.pdbx_seq_one_letter_code
_entity_poly.pdbx_strand_id
1 'polypeptide(L)'
;MEKLEALKETLIEGQKLSMQGSLERRAPAKKAVPFLLEARQGLKDYVIENGTNPLAWRLLSQAEECLLNYNNAIYCLERAMELVKKNQKDLKRLALLKDYGGMWNELNLSAEQLESLGIFLNEKLNADDCDHSLKFTKRWLEDNIPKSKLSKIVKALKNQGGFCDCEVLSNVVD
;
A
#
# COMPACT_ATOMS: atom_id res chain seq x y z
N MET A 1 2.64 -29.23 -3.22
CA MET A 1 3.16 -28.65 -1.96
C MET A 1 4.47 -27.92 -2.19
N GLU A 2 5.47 -28.55 -2.82
CA GLU A 2 6.76 -27.92 -3.16
C GLU A 2 6.63 -26.59 -3.94
N LYS A 3 5.81 -26.54 -4.99
CA LYS A 3 5.51 -25.30 -5.75
C LYS A 3 4.98 -24.16 -4.86
N LEU A 4 4.10 -24.46 -3.90
CA LEU A 4 3.53 -23.43 -3.02
C LEU A 4 4.55 -22.93 -2.00
N GLU A 5 5.40 -23.81 -1.49
CA GLU A 5 6.45 -23.43 -0.54
C GLU A 5 7.52 -22.56 -1.23
N ALA A 6 7.93 -22.90 -2.45
CA ALA A 6 8.83 -22.06 -3.24
C ALA A 6 8.25 -20.65 -3.48
N LEU A 7 6.96 -20.55 -3.86
CA LEU A 7 6.29 -19.25 -4.03
C LEU A 7 6.21 -18.44 -2.74
N LYS A 8 6.00 -19.12 -1.61
CA LYS A 8 6.01 -18.51 -0.28
C LYS A 8 7.40 -17.98 0.07
N GLU A 9 8.46 -18.72 -0.22
CA GLU A 9 9.85 -18.27 -0.02
C GLU A 9 10.16 -17.04 -0.88
N THR A 10 9.78 -17.06 -2.17
CA THR A 10 9.91 -15.89 -3.06
C THR A 10 9.17 -14.67 -2.51
N LEU A 11 7.93 -14.85 -2.00
CA LEU A 11 7.17 -13.78 -1.38
C LEU A 11 7.86 -13.22 -0.13
N ILE A 12 8.37 -14.09 0.74
CA ILE A 12 9.09 -13.70 1.96
C ILE A 12 10.34 -12.89 1.59
N GLU A 13 11.07 -13.29 0.55
CA GLU A 13 12.25 -12.56 0.08
C GLU A 13 11.87 -11.17 -0.45
N GLY A 14 10.80 -11.08 -1.25
CA GLY A 14 10.24 -9.81 -1.68
C GLY A 14 9.85 -8.91 -0.51
N GLN A 15 9.20 -9.46 0.52
CA GLN A 15 8.81 -8.71 1.72
C GLN A 15 10.02 -8.20 2.53
N LYS A 16 11.08 -9.00 2.68
CA LYS A 16 12.32 -8.55 3.35
C LYS A 16 12.98 -7.39 2.61
N LEU A 17 12.94 -7.45 1.28
CA LEU A 17 13.56 -6.44 0.43
C LEU A 17 12.70 -5.19 0.24
N SER A 18 11.39 -5.25 0.54
CA SER A 18 10.45 -4.19 0.18
C SER A 18 10.60 -2.92 1.01
N MET A 19 11.20 -3.04 2.21
CA MET A 19 11.29 -1.95 3.20
C MET A 19 9.91 -1.38 3.59
N GLN A 20 8.83 -2.14 3.39
CA GLN A 20 7.49 -1.71 3.75
C GLN A 20 7.18 -2.05 5.21
N GLY A 21 6.64 -1.09 5.95
CA GLY A 21 6.00 -1.36 7.23
C GLY A 21 4.86 -2.38 7.06
N SER A 22 4.54 -3.13 8.12
CA SER A 22 3.47 -4.13 8.10
C SER A 22 2.07 -3.54 7.90
N LEU A 23 1.96 -2.21 8.07
CA LEU A 23 0.72 -1.43 8.07
C LEU A 23 0.83 -0.11 7.27
N GLU A 24 2.03 0.35 6.90
CA GLU A 24 2.26 1.62 6.16
C GLU A 24 2.67 1.28 4.72
N ARG A 25 1.72 0.83 3.88
CA ARG A 25 2.10 0.40 2.53
C ARG A 25 2.40 1.60 1.65
N ARG A 26 3.69 1.84 1.45
CA ARG A 26 4.27 2.62 0.36
C ARG A 26 4.58 1.73 -0.84
N ALA A 27 4.98 2.31 -1.97
CA ALA A 27 5.54 1.52 -3.06
C ALA A 27 6.70 0.66 -2.52
N PRO A 28 6.78 -0.64 -2.86
CA PRO A 28 7.89 -1.47 -2.43
C PRO A 28 9.19 -0.96 -3.05
N ALA A 29 10.31 -1.08 -2.32
CA ALA A 29 11.62 -0.76 -2.85
C ALA A 29 11.88 -1.51 -4.17
N LYS A 30 12.51 -0.83 -5.15
CA LYS A 30 12.70 -1.34 -6.53
C LYS A 30 13.32 -2.75 -6.58
N LYS A 31 14.23 -3.06 -5.65
CA LYS A 31 14.88 -4.38 -5.53
C LYS A 31 13.93 -5.52 -5.15
N ALA A 32 12.81 -5.22 -4.49
CA ALA A 32 11.80 -6.20 -4.09
C ALA A 32 10.79 -6.51 -5.20
N VAL A 33 10.56 -5.56 -6.10
CA VAL A 33 9.52 -5.63 -7.14
C VAL A 33 9.60 -6.93 -7.96
N PRO A 34 10.77 -7.40 -8.44
CA PRO A 34 10.85 -8.64 -9.19
C PRO A 34 10.31 -9.85 -8.42
N PHE A 35 10.73 -10.02 -7.16
CA PHE A 35 10.29 -11.12 -6.29
C PHE A 35 8.79 -11.06 -6.00
N LEU A 36 8.27 -9.85 -5.71
CA LEU A 36 6.84 -9.67 -5.43
C LEU A 36 5.98 -9.96 -6.67
N LEU A 37 6.43 -9.55 -7.86
CA LEU A 37 5.73 -9.83 -9.12
C LEU A 37 5.75 -11.32 -9.47
N GLU A 38 6.90 -11.98 -9.31
CA GLU A 38 7.06 -13.42 -9.51
C GLU A 38 6.15 -14.21 -8.58
N ALA A 39 6.21 -13.93 -7.27
CA ALA A 39 5.36 -14.56 -6.28
C ALA A 39 3.87 -14.33 -6.59
N ARG A 40 3.46 -13.08 -6.89
CA ARG A 40 2.07 -12.76 -7.24
C ARG A 40 1.61 -13.57 -8.44
N GLN A 41 2.39 -13.61 -9.52
CA GLN A 41 2.01 -14.31 -10.74
C GLN A 41 1.90 -15.82 -10.48
N GLY A 42 2.91 -16.43 -9.87
CA GLY A 42 2.88 -17.86 -9.57
C GLY A 42 1.77 -18.25 -8.59
N LEU A 43 1.44 -17.38 -7.64
CA LEU A 43 0.31 -17.59 -6.73
C LEU A 43 -1.04 -17.47 -7.43
N LYS A 44 -1.20 -16.55 -8.40
CA LYS A 44 -2.40 -16.47 -9.25
C LYS A 44 -2.61 -17.77 -10.02
N ASP A 45 -1.56 -18.26 -10.68
CA ASP A 45 -1.62 -19.51 -11.44
C ASP A 45 -1.90 -20.69 -10.51
N TYR A 46 -1.29 -20.71 -9.33
CA TYR A 46 -1.52 -21.76 -8.33
C TYR A 46 -2.98 -21.80 -7.84
N VAL A 47 -3.61 -20.65 -7.54
CA VAL A 47 -5.02 -20.63 -7.06
C VAL A 47 -6.02 -20.95 -8.18
N ILE A 48 -5.67 -20.76 -9.45
CA ILE A 48 -6.49 -21.25 -10.58
C ILE A 48 -6.51 -22.78 -10.58
N GLU A 49 -5.34 -23.42 -10.42
CA GLU A 49 -5.21 -24.87 -10.37
C GLU A 49 -5.72 -25.50 -9.05
N ASN A 50 -5.57 -24.77 -7.94
CA ASN A 50 -5.75 -25.28 -6.57
C ASN A 50 -6.62 -24.34 -5.72
N GLY A 51 -7.74 -23.89 -6.27
CA GLY A 51 -8.60 -22.84 -5.68
C GLY A 51 -9.21 -23.15 -4.31
N THR A 52 -9.09 -24.39 -3.81
CA THR A 52 -9.53 -24.78 -2.47
C THR A 52 -8.43 -24.67 -1.41
N ASN A 53 -7.22 -24.25 -1.76
CA ASN A 53 -6.11 -24.11 -0.82
C ASN A 53 -6.15 -22.74 -0.11
N PRO A 54 -6.52 -22.67 1.19
CA PRO A 54 -6.65 -21.40 1.90
C PRO A 54 -5.32 -20.70 2.14
N LEU A 55 -4.21 -21.43 2.25
CA LEU A 55 -2.88 -20.83 2.41
C LEU A 55 -2.46 -20.10 1.14
N ALA A 56 -2.69 -20.68 -0.04
CA ALA A 56 -2.38 -20.03 -1.31
C ALA A 56 -3.14 -18.70 -1.48
N TRP A 57 -4.42 -18.67 -1.11
CA TRP A 57 -5.21 -17.43 -1.12
C TRP A 57 -4.69 -16.37 -0.13
N ARG A 58 -4.25 -16.77 1.08
CA ARG A 58 -3.63 -15.84 2.04
C ARG A 58 -2.31 -15.28 1.52
N LEU A 59 -1.47 -16.11 0.92
CA LEU A 59 -0.21 -15.66 0.33
C LEU A 59 -0.45 -14.72 -0.86
N LEU A 60 -1.44 -15.02 -1.71
CA LEU A 60 -1.80 -14.14 -2.82
C LEU A 60 -2.34 -12.79 -2.32
N SER A 61 -3.14 -12.81 -1.25
CA SER A 61 -3.59 -11.57 -0.58
C SER A 61 -2.40 -10.71 -0.14
N GLN A 62 -1.40 -11.31 0.49
CA GLN A 62 -0.18 -10.61 0.91
C GLN A 62 0.62 -10.08 -0.28
N ALA A 63 0.75 -10.84 -1.36
CA ALA A 63 1.46 -10.40 -2.56
C ALA A 63 0.78 -9.20 -3.24
N GLU A 64 -0.55 -9.24 -3.38
CA GLU A 64 -1.33 -8.12 -3.91
C GLU A 64 -1.22 -6.87 -3.04
N GLU A 65 -1.25 -7.04 -1.71
CA GLU A 65 -1.07 -5.93 -0.77
C GLU A 65 0.33 -5.30 -0.86
N CYS A 66 1.40 -6.09 -0.97
CA CYS A 66 2.76 -5.57 -1.14
C CYS A 66 2.91 -4.74 -2.42
N LEU A 67 2.05 -4.99 -3.42
CA LEU A 67 1.99 -4.28 -4.69
C LEU A 67 0.86 -3.23 -4.72
N LEU A 68 0.37 -2.80 -3.54
CA LEU A 68 -0.65 -1.76 -3.35
C LEU A 68 -2.00 -2.06 -4.01
N ASN A 69 -2.26 -3.33 -4.34
CA ASN A 69 -3.51 -3.78 -4.93
C ASN A 69 -4.49 -4.24 -3.84
N TYR A 70 -4.95 -3.30 -3.04
CA TYR A 70 -5.82 -3.57 -1.88
C TYR A 70 -7.12 -4.28 -2.24
N ASN A 71 -7.73 -3.95 -3.38
CA ASN A 71 -8.98 -4.58 -3.80
C ASN A 71 -8.80 -6.09 -4.00
N ASN A 72 -7.74 -6.50 -4.71
CA ASN A 72 -7.44 -7.92 -4.88
C ASN A 72 -6.93 -8.56 -3.58
N ALA A 73 -6.19 -7.83 -2.75
CA ALA A 73 -5.76 -8.33 -1.45
C ALA A 73 -6.94 -8.68 -0.55
N ILE A 74 -7.94 -7.80 -0.47
CA ILE A 74 -9.20 -7.98 0.26
C ILE A 74 -9.95 -9.20 -0.29
N TYR A 75 -10.16 -9.24 -1.61
CA TYR A 75 -10.82 -10.36 -2.28
C TYR A 75 -10.16 -11.70 -1.93
N CYS A 76 -8.83 -11.80 -2.08
CA CYS A 76 -8.10 -13.05 -1.82
C CYS A 76 -8.21 -13.48 -0.35
N LEU A 77 -8.18 -12.55 0.61
CA LEU A 77 -8.32 -12.88 2.02
C LEU A 77 -9.75 -13.35 2.35
N GLU A 78 -10.76 -12.71 1.77
CA GLU A 78 -12.17 -13.13 1.91
C GLU A 78 -12.37 -14.55 1.34
N ARG A 79 -11.79 -14.85 0.17
CA ARG A 79 -11.78 -16.21 -0.40
C ARG A 79 -11.13 -17.24 0.54
N ALA A 80 -9.96 -16.91 1.13
CA ALA A 80 -9.31 -17.81 2.08
C ALA A 80 -10.22 -18.10 3.30
N MET A 81 -10.92 -17.08 3.78
CA MET A 81 -11.83 -17.14 4.94
C MET A 81 -13.16 -17.86 4.67
N GLU A 82 -13.53 -18.09 3.41
CA GLU A 82 -14.67 -18.93 3.04
C GLU A 82 -14.30 -20.42 3.06
N LEU A 83 -13.05 -20.75 2.75
CA LEU A 83 -12.55 -22.13 2.66
C LEU A 83 -12.26 -22.75 4.04
N VAL A 84 -12.06 -21.92 5.06
CA VAL A 84 -11.79 -22.37 6.44
C VAL A 84 -12.55 -21.52 7.44
N LYS A 85 -12.69 -22.03 8.68
CA LYS A 85 -13.29 -21.25 9.77
C LYS A 85 -12.54 -19.92 9.96
N LYS A 86 -13.29 -18.82 9.92
CA LYS A 86 -12.79 -17.46 10.20
C LYS A 86 -12.09 -17.45 11.56
N ASN A 87 -10.88 -16.92 11.59
CA ASN A 87 -10.10 -16.75 12.80
C ASN A 87 -9.84 -15.26 13.07
N GLN A 88 -9.47 -14.95 14.31
CA GLN A 88 -9.27 -13.57 14.75
C GLN A 88 -8.13 -12.85 14.00
N LYS A 89 -7.10 -13.58 13.53
CA LYS A 89 -5.98 -12.98 12.80
C LYS A 89 -6.41 -12.50 11.42
N ASP A 90 -7.13 -13.34 10.67
CA ASP A 90 -7.65 -12.99 9.35
C ASP A 90 -8.67 -11.85 9.44
N LEU A 91 -9.53 -11.86 10.46
CA LEU A 91 -10.51 -10.77 10.70
C LEU A 91 -9.83 -9.42 10.96
N LYS A 92 -8.82 -9.40 11.83
CA LYS A 92 -8.02 -8.19 12.08
C LYS A 92 -7.31 -7.72 10.82
N ARG A 93 -6.72 -8.65 10.06
CA ARG A 93 -6.03 -8.31 8.81
C ARG A 93 -6.99 -7.74 7.76
N LEU A 94 -8.18 -8.31 7.64
CA LEU A 94 -9.21 -7.85 6.71
C LEU A 94 -9.68 -6.42 7.04
N ALA A 95 -9.87 -6.11 8.32
CA ALA A 95 -10.22 -4.76 8.76
C ALA A 95 -9.13 -3.76 8.36
N LEU A 96 -7.87 -4.06 8.68
CA LEU A 96 -6.74 -3.21 8.31
C LEU A 96 -6.63 -3.02 6.78
N LEU A 97 -6.75 -4.09 5.99
CA LEU A 97 -6.73 -3.99 4.53
C LEU A 97 -7.83 -3.06 3.98
N LYS A 98 -9.03 -3.11 4.58
CA LYS A 98 -10.16 -2.24 4.20
C LYS A 98 -9.89 -0.78 4.56
N ASP A 99 -9.35 -0.54 5.75
CA ASP A 99 -9.01 0.81 6.22
C ASP A 99 -7.93 1.43 5.32
N TYR A 100 -6.79 0.75 5.14
CA TYR A 100 -5.69 1.25 4.30
C TYR A 100 -6.07 1.34 2.82
N GLY A 101 -6.81 0.36 2.30
CA GLY A 101 -7.34 0.43 0.94
C GLY A 101 -8.28 1.62 0.74
N GLY A 102 -9.11 1.93 1.74
CA GLY A 102 -9.97 3.12 1.75
C GLY A 102 -9.16 4.41 1.74
N MET A 103 -8.18 4.53 2.64
CA MET A 103 -7.27 5.69 2.70
C MET A 103 -6.54 5.89 1.38
N TRP A 104 -6.02 4.83 0.77
CA TRP A 104 -5.29 4.89 -0.49
C TRP A 104 -6.19 5.34 -1.66
N ASN A 105 -7.40 4.79 -1.73
CA ASN A 105 -8.40 5.20 -2.73
C ASN A 105 -8.82 6.66 -2.54
N GLU A 106 -8.92 7.13 -1.28
CA GLU A 106 -9.30 8.51 -0.96
C GLU A 106 -8.20 9.51 -1.36
N LEU A 107 -6.92 9.18 -1.14
CA LEU A 107 -5.79 10.05 -1.51
C LEU A 107 -5.80 10.43 -2.98
N ASN A 108 -6.24 9.53 -3.86
CA ASN A 108 -6.33 9.77 -5.31
C ASN A 108 -5.01 10.29 -5.92
N LEU A 109 -3.90 9.82 -5.36
CA LEU A 109 -2.52 9.98 -5.83
C LEU A 109 -1.96 8.60 -6.17
N SER A 110 -1.09 8.52 -7.18
CA SER A 110 -0.29 7.32 -7.39
C SER A 110 0.79 7.20 -6.32
N ALA A 111 1.38 6.01 -6.19
CA ALA A 111 2.48 5.81 -5.26
C ALA A 111 3.71 6.67 -5.61
N GLU A 112 3.99 6.83 -6.90
CA GLU A 112 5.08 7.67 -7.42
C GLU A 112 4.81 9.16 -7.18
N GLN A 113 3.54 9.59 -7.29
CA GLN A 113 3.14 10.94 -6.97
C GLN A 113 3.30 11.23 -5.48
N LEU A 114 2.92 10.29 -4.61
CA LEU A 114 3.09 10.46 -3.17
C LEU A 114 4.58 10.46 -2.77
N GLU A 115 5.40 9.59 -3.36
CA GLU A 115 6.86 9.59 -3.18
C GLU A 115 7.48 10.93 -3.61
N SER A 116 7.10 11.44 -4.79
CA SER A 116 7.58 12.73 -5.30
C SER A 116 7.17 13.91 -4.40
N LEU A 117 5.95 13.89 -3.85
CA LEU A 117 5.52 14.86 -2.84
C LEU A 117 6.39 14.77 -1.59
N GLY A 118 6.69 13.57 -1.10
CA GLY A 118 7.57 13.36 0.06
C GLY A 118 8.96 13.93 -0.13
N ILE A 119 9.59 13.63 -1.26
CA ILE A 119 10.92 14.16 -1.61
C ILE A 119 10.88 15.69 -1.62
N PHE A 120 9.88 16.28 -2.28
CA PHE A 120 9.72 17.73 -2.35
C PHE A 120 9.53 18.38 -0.97
N LEU A 121 8.69 17.79 -0.11
CA LEU A 121 8.44 18.30 1.24
C LEU A 121 9.69 18.18 2.11
N ASN A 122 10.38 17.05 2.05
CA ASN A 122 11.61 16.85 2.80
C ASN A 122 12.69 17.87 2.39
N GLU A 123 12.86 18.14 1.09
CA GLU A 123 13.79 19.18 0.62
C GLU A 123 13.42 20.59 1.12
N LYS A 124 12.13 20.93 1.17
CA LYS A 124 11.67 22.26 1.62
C LYS A 124 11.76 22.44 3.13
N LEU A 125 11.35 21.42 3.91
CA LEU A 125 11.34 21.47 5.37
C LEU A 125 12.74 21.35 5.98
N ASN A 126 13.73 20.82 5.24
CA ASN A 126 15.13 20.90 5.67
C ASN A 126 15.74 22.30 5.51
N ALA A 127 15.15 23.15 4.65
CA ALA A 127 15.62 24.51 4.40
C ALA A 127 14.88 25.55 5.24
N ASP A 128 13.59 25.33 5.51
CA ASP A 128 12.69 26.22 6.24
C ASP A 128 12.00 25.46 7.37
N ASP A 129 11.90 26.08 8.56
CA ASP A 129 11.06 25.54 9.64
C ASP A 129 9.59 25.46 9.20
N CYS A 130 8.86 24.46 9.72
CA CYS A 130 7.44 24.33 9.42
C CYS A 130 6.63 25.49 10.01
N ASP A 131 5.91 26.23 9.16
CA ASP A 131 5.03 27.33 9.53
C ASP A 131 3.59 26.88 9.88
N HIS A 132 3.39 25.58 10.05
CA HIS A 132 2.09 24.92 10.27
C HIS A 132 1.05 25.19 9.17
N SER A 133 1.49 25.50 7.95
CA SER A 133 0.63 25.63 6.78
C SER A 133 0.83 24.49 5.77
N LEU A 134 -0.02 24.44 4.74
CA LEU A 134 0.09 23.51 3.59
C LEU A 134 0.72 24.20 2.37
N LYS A 135 1.59 25.19 2.59
CA LYS A 135 2.11 26.05 1.52
C LYS A 135 2.85 25.23 0.47
N PHE A 136 3.76 24.35 0.89
CA PHE A 136 4.55 23.55 -0.03
C PHE A 136 3.72 22.42 -0.65
N THR A 137 2.87 21.76 0.13
CA THR A 137 1.96 20.71 -0.34
C THR A 137 1.04 21.24 -1.45
N LYS A 138 0.38 22.38 -1.21
CA LYS A 138 -0.52 22.97 -2.21
C LYS A 138 0.22 23.35 -3.49
N ARG A 139 1.41 23.95 -3.35
CA ARG A 139 2.25 24.29 -4.50
C ARG A 139 2.59 23.05 -5.33
N TRP A 140 3.06 21.98 -4.69
CA TRP A 140 3.37 20.74 -5.39
C TRP A 140 2.13 20.16 -6.09
N LEU A 141 0.97 20.17 -5.42
CA LEU A 141 -0.27 19.68 -6.01
C LEU A 141 -0.69 20.52 -7.22
N GLU A 142 -0.58 21.85 -7.16
CA GLU A 142 -0.90 22.75 -8.27
C GLU A 142 -0.02 22.52 -9.50
N ASP A 143 1.25 22.16 -9.27
CA ASP A 143 2.24 21.91 -10.32
C ASP A 143 2.09 20.51 -10.96
N ASN A 144 1.61 19.51 -10.21
CA ASN A 144 1.63 18.10 -10.63
C ASN A 144 0.25 17.47 -10.87
N ILE A 145 -0.82 18.10 -10.37
CA ILE A 145 -2.16 17.50 -10.32
C ILE A 145 -3.19 18.41 -11.01
N PRO A 146 -4.15 17.85 -11.78
CA PRO A 146 -5.24 18.62 -12.35
C PRO A 146 -6.03 19.41 -11.29
N LYS A 147 -6.30 20.68 -11.57
CA LYS A 147 -7.04 21.60 -10.67
C LYS A 147 -8.34 21.02 -10.12
N SER A 148 -9.05 20.22 -10.93
CA SER A 148 -10.32 19.57 -10.55
C SER A 148 -10.19 18.55 -9.41
N LYS A 149 -8.97 18.06 -9.12
CA LYS A 149 -8.72 17.07 -8.06
C LYS A 149 -8.15 17.68 -6.76
N LEU A 150 -7.60 18.91 -6.81
CA LEU A 150 -6.85 19.50 -5.69
C LEU A 150 -7.64 19.54 -4.38
N SER A 151 -8.89 20.02 -4.40
CA SER A 151 -9.70 20.14 -3.19
C SER A 151 -10.00 18.77 -2.55
N LYS A 152 -10.19 17.73 -3.36
CA LYS A 152 -10.43 16.36 -2.89
C LYS A 152 -9.18 15.79 -2.25
N ILE A 153 -8.02 15.97 -2.88
CA ILE A 153 -6.74 15.47 -2.36
C ILE A 153 -6.38 16.19 -1.06
N VAL A 154 -6.50 17.52 -1.00
CA VAL A 154 -6.25 18.27 0.24
C VAL A 154 -7.17 17.82 1.37
N LYS A 155 -8.44 17.51 1.07
CA LYS A 155 -9.36 16.94 2.07
C LYS A 155 -8.89 15.55 2.53
N ALA A 156 -8.47 14.69 1.61
CA ALA A 156 -7.96 13.35 1.91
C ALA A 156 -6.70 13.41 2.80
N LEU A 157 -5.75 14.30 2.49
CA LEU A 157 -4.57 14.54 3.31
C LEU A 157 -4.95 14.89 4.75
N LYS A 158 -5.89 15.82 4.93
CA LYS A 158 -6.38 16.23 6.26
C LYS A 158 -7.11 15.11 7.01
N ASN A 159 -7.90 14.31 6.31
CA ASN A 159 -8.57 13.13 6.90
C ASN A 159 -7.56 12.11 7.44
N GLN A 160 -6.34 12.12 6.90
CA GLN A 160 -5.22 11.27 7.31
C GLN A 160 -4.23 12.01 8.23
N GLY A 161 -4.63 13.17 8.76
CA GLY A 161 -3.84 13.91 9.74
C GLY A 161 -2.82 14.90 9.16
N GLY A 162 -2.81 15.15 7.85
CA GLY A 162 -1.93 16.13 7.19
C GLY A 162 -2.51 17.54 7.16
N PHE A 163 -2.41 18.30 8.25
CA PHE A 163 -2.90 19.69 8.32
C PHE A 163 -1.82 20.75 8.07
N CYS A 164 -0.53 20.43 8.30
CA CYS A 164 0.66 21.15 7.83
C CYS A 164 1.50 20.31 6.85
N ASP A 165 2.44 20.95 6.16
CA ASP A 165 3.46 20.29 5.33
C ASP A 165 4.24 19.23 6.12
N CYS A 166 4.54 19.50 7.40
CA CYS A 166 5.20 18.57 8.32
C CYS A 166 4.42 17.28 8.58
N GLU A 167 3.12 17.40 8.78
CA GLU A 167 2.21 16.31 9.07
C GLU A 167 1.84 15.55 7.80
N VAL A 168 1.78 16.23 6.65
CA VAL A 168 1.64 15.53 5.36
C VAL A 168 2.84 14.60 5.18
N LEU A 169 4.05 15.09 5.44
CA LEU A 169 5.25 14.26 5.39
C LEU A 169 5.15 13.10 6.40
N SER A 170 4.92 13.37 7.69
CA SER A 170 5.00 12.34 8.73
C SER A 170 3.82 11.37 8.82
N ASN A 171 2.61 11.80 8.46
CA ASN A 171 1.38 11.02 8.67
C ASN A 171 0.85 10.41 7.37
N VAL A 172 1.16 11.04 6.23
CA VAL A 172 0.59 10.66 4.93
C VAL A 172 1.64 10.13 3.98
N VAL A 173 2.90 10.57 4.03
CA VAL A 173 3.96 10.14 3.11
C VAL A 173 4.95 9.15 3.71
N ASP A 174 5.37 9.33 4.96
CA ASP A 174 6.20 8.38 5.72
C ASP A 174 5.32 7.20 6.17
#